data_AF-A0A378WE05-F1
#
_entry.id   AF-A0A378WE05-F1
#
_cell.length_a   1.000
_cell.length_b   1.000
_cell.length_c   1.000
_cell.angle_alpha   90.00
_cell.angle_beta   90.00
_cell.angle_gamma   90.00
#
_symmetry.space_group_name_H-M   'P 1'
#
loop_
_entity.id
_entity.type
_entity.pdbx_description
1 polymer ?
#
loop_
_entity_poly.entity_id
_entity_poly.type
_entity_poly.pdbx_seq_one_letter_code
_entity_poly.pdbx_strand_id
1 'polypeptide(L)'
;MVRDVQSWERTRWALAHELGHLVLTRADTQRCPDHEQHVDTFAAELLAPVSAVAPTVPPSPSLAELAKTKRRWGISIAALSKHLRETEVISDHDYASLHNALHTRINPETGSTWGHHEPGWRDREPERPRLLASLIEEVSQTDAADSLASGWPSELLAELTSGQQSLGGQAPG
;
A
#
# COMPACT_ATOMS: atom_id res chain seq x y z
N MET A 1 11.92 20.03 -9.74
CA MET A 1 11.78 18.57 -9.91
C MET A 1 10.52 18.18 -9.15
N VAL A 2 9.39 18.08 -9.87
CA VAL A 2 8.08 17.80 -9.24
C VAL A 2 8.15 16.37 -8.72
N ARG A 3 8.00 16.19 -7.40
CA ARG A 3 7.88 14.86 -6.79
C ARG A 3 6.76 14.12 -7.53
N ASP A 4 7.07 12.95 -8.07
CA ASP A 4 6.09 12.04 -8.66
C ASP A 4 4.95 11.88 -7.66
N VAL A 5 3.74 12.34 -8.03
CA VAL A 5 2.59 12.29 -7.13
C VAL A 5 2.28 10.82 -6.90
N GLN A 6 2.60 10.31 -5.71
CA GLN A 6 2.30 8.94 -5.34
C GLN A 6 0.79 8.71 -5.48
N SER A 7 0.40 7.63 -6.16
CA SER A 7 -1.00 7.25 -6.22
C SER A 7 -1.49 6.92 -4.81
N TRP A 8 -2.79 7.12 -4.57
CA TRP A 8 -3.40 6.82 -3.27
C TRP A 8 -3.18 5.36 -2.84
N GLU A 9 -3.06 4.46 -3.81
CA GLU A 9 -2.81 3.03 -3.62
C GLU A 9 -1.37 2.75 -3.19
N ARG A 10 -0.41 3.47 -3.76
CA ARG A 10 1.01 3.35 -3.37
C ARG A 10 1.21 3.85 -1.96
N THR A 11 0.58 4.97 -1.58
CA THR A 11 0.60 5.45 -0.20
C THR A 11 -0.01 4.43 0.76
N ARG A 12 -1.19 3.89 0.42
CA ARG A 12 -1.88 2.91 1.27
C ARG A 12 -1.10 1.59 1.40
N TRP A 13 -0.46 1.12 0.33
CA TRP A 13 0.47 -0.01 0.36
C TRP A 13 1.67 0.26 1.28
N ALA A 14 2.35 1.41 1.11
CA ALA A 14 3.50 1.78 1.93
C ALA A 14 3.13 1.79 3.42
N LEU A 15 2.00 2.40 3.78
CA LEU A 15 1.52 2.41 5.16
C LEU A 15 1.25 1.00 5.72
N ALA A 16 0.66 0.12 4.93
CA ALA A 16 0.40 -1.26 5.33
C ALA A 16 1.70 -2.08 5.47
N HIS A 17 2.68 -1.85 4.60
CA HIS A 17 4.00 -2.50 4.64
C HIS A 17 4.78 -2.09 5.89
N GLU A 18 4.86 -0.79 6.19
CA GLU A 18 5.52 -0.31 7.41
C GLU A 18 4.82 -0.82 8.68
N LEU A 19 3.48 -0.90 8.67
CA LEU A 19 2.75 -1.54 9.77
C LEU A 19 3.11 -3.03 9.90
N GLY A 20 3.32 -3.73 8.80
CA GLY A 20 3.81 -5.11 8.78
C GLY A 20 5.17 -5.25 9.43
N HIS A 21 6.12 -4.35 9.13
CA HIS A 21 7.39 -4.31 9.85
C HIS A 21 7.17 -4.16 11.35
N LEU A 22 6.36 -3.18 11.79
CA LEU A 22 6.10 -2.98 13.21
C LEU A 22 5.51 -4.20 13.93
N VAL A 23 4.60 -4.91 13.27
CA VAL A 23 3.91 -6.07 13.85
C VAL A 23 4.85 -7.28 13.87
N LEU A 24 5.54 -7.57 12.76
CA LEU A 24 6.36 -8.77 12.61
C LEU A 24 7.74 -8.64 13.27
N THR A 25 8.36 -7.46 13.28
CA THR A 25 9.62 -7.21 14.00
C THR A 25 9.51 -7.52 15.50
N ARG A 26 8.33 -7.33 16.12
CA ARG A 26 8.09 -7.68 17.53
C ARG A 26 8.01 -9.19 17.78
N ALA A 27 7.92 -10.01 16.74
CA ALA A 27 7.77 -11.46 16.81
C ALA A 27 9.09 -12.25 16.59
N ASP A 28 10.26 -11.63 16.80
CA ASP A 28 11.60 -12.20 16.59
C ASP A 28 11.94 -12.64 15.13
N THR A 29 11.14 -12.23 14.15
CA THR A 29 11.33 -12.63 12.73
C THR A 29 12.35 -11.82 11.94
N GLN A 30 12.96 -10.77 12.53
CA GLN A 30 13.90 -9.85 11.84
C GLN A 30 15.10 -10.57 11.20
N ARG A 31 15.48 -11.76 11.70
CA ARG A 31 16.63 -12.54 11.20
C ARG A 31 16.24 -13.63 10.18
N CYS A 32 14.97 -13.71 9.80
CA CYS A 32 14.51 -14.66 8.79
C CYS A 32 14.82 -14.12 7.39
N PRO A 33 15.42 -14.92 6.49
CA PRO A 33 15.62 -14.54 5.08
C PRO A 33 14.33 -14.10 4.36
N ASP A 34 13.18 -14.62 4.80
CA ASP A 34 11.87 -14.38 4.20
C ASP A 34 11.08 -13.25 4.91
N HIS A 35 11.72 -12.46 5.78
CA HIS A 35 11.06 -11.40 6.55
C HIS A 35 10.29 -10.41 5.66
N GLU A 36 10.94 -9.88 4.62
CA GLU A 36 10.32 -8.93 3.69
C GLU A 36 9.13 -9.55 2.94
N GLN A 37 9.24 -10.82 2.56
CA GLN A 37 8.15 -11.56 1.93
C GLN A 37 6.95 -11.70 2.88
N HIS A 38 7.20 -11.95 4.17
CA HIS A 38 6.15 -11.99 5.19
C HIS A 38 5.49 -10.62 5.41
N VAL A 39 6.28 -9.53 5.38
CA VAL A 39 5.76 -8.15 5.49
C VAL A 39 4.90 -7.78 4.29
N ASP A 40 5.35 -8.11 3.08
CA ASP A 40 4.56 -7.98 1.84
C ASP A 40 3.24 -8.76 1.92
N THR A 41 3.30 -10.01 2.39
CA THR A 41 2.12 -10.86 2.56
C THR A 41 1.16 -10.26 3.58
N PHE A 42 1.69 -9.78 4.71
CA PHE A 42 0.91 -9.09 5.74
C PHE A 42 0.21 -7.85 5.17
N ALA A 43 0.94 -7.00 4.43
CA ALA A 43 0.37 -5.79 3.84
C ALA A 43 -0.76 -6.12 2.86
N ALA A 44 -0.57 -7.15 2.02
CA ALA A 44 -1.57 -7.60 1.07
C ALA A 44 -2.83 -8.12 1.76
N GLU A 45 -2.70 -9.02 2.74
CA GLU A 45 -3.84 -9.56 3.51
C GLU A 45 -4.54 -8.49 4.36
N LEU A 46 -3.80 -7.52 4.91
CA LEU A 46 -4.39 -6.40 5.67
C LEU A 46 -5.28 -5.52 4.77
N LEU A 47 -4.82 -5.24 3.55
CA LEU A 47 -5.53 -4.36 2.63
C LEU A 47 -6.67 -5.08 1.92
N ALA A 48 -6.47 -6.33 1.56
CA ALA A 48 -7.38 -7.11 0.74
C ALA A 48 -7.42 -8.57 1.22
N PRO A 49 -8.10 -8.86 2.36
CA PRO A 49 -8.14 -10.20 2.94
C PRO A 49 -8.63 -11.23 1.92
N VAL A 50 -7.84 -12.28 1.68
CA VAL A 50 -8.13 -13.23 0.58
C VAL A 50 -9.50 -13.89 0.75
N SER A 51 -9.87 -14.21 1.99
CA SER A 51 -11.15 -14.83 2.33
C SER A 51 -12.37 -13.99 1.88
N ALA A 52 -12.22 -12.66 1.82
CA ALA A 52 -13.26 -11.75 1.38
C ALA A 52 -13.13 -11.37 -0.10
N VAL A 53 -11.91 -11.39 -0.64
CA VAL A 53 -11.61 -11.05 -2.04
C VAL A 53 -11.95 -12.22 -2.97
N ALA A 54 -11.50 -13.43 -2.65
CA ALA A 54 -11.59 -14.61 -3.53
C ALA A 54 -13.01 -14.91 -4.03
N PRO A 55 -14.09 -14.81 -3.22
CA PRO A 55 -15.45 -15.04 -3.71
C PRO A 55 -15.94 -14.01 -4.74
N THR A 56 -15.26 -12.87 -4.86
CA THR A 56 -15.63 -11.76 -5.75
C THR A 56 -14.80 -11.73 -7.04
N VAL A 57 -13.77 -12.57 -7.14
CA VAL A 57 -12.84 -12.60 -8.26
C VAL A 57 -13.04 -13.90 -9.04
N PRO A 58 -13.28 -13.84 -10.36
CA PRO A 58 -13.36 -15.05 -11.16
C PRO A 58 -11.98 -15.73 -11.29
N PRO A 59 -11.91 -17.05 -11.55
CA PRO A 59 -10.64 -17.79 -11.62
C PRO A 59 -9.62 -17.23 -12.62
N SER A 60 -10.10 -16.67 -13.74
CA SER A 60 -9.27 -15.99 -14.75
C SER A 60 -9.78 -14.56 -14.93
N PRO A 61 -9.37 -13.62 -14.05
CA PRO A 61 -9.90 -12.27 -14.06
C PRO A 61 -9.25 -11.40 -15.13
N SER A 62 -10.04 -10.50 -15.69
CA SER A 62 -9.56 -9.42 -16.54
C SER A 62 -9.06 -8.23 -15.73
N LEU A 63 -8.22 -7.38 -16.33
CA LEU A 63 -7.81 -6.11 -15.70
C LEU A 63 -9.01 -5.21 -15.34
N ALA A 64 -10.12 -5.29 -16.06
CA ALA A 64 -11.32 -4.51 -15.76
C ALA A 64 -12.04 -5.00 -14.50
N GLU A 65 -12.02 -6.31 -14.24
CA GLU A 65 -12.55 -6.89 -13.01
C GLU A 65 -11.65 -6.56 -11.83
N LEU A 66 -10.33 -6.71 -11.98
CA LEU A 66 -9.39 -6.29 -10.95
C LEU A 66 -9.44 -4.77 -10.70
N ALA A 67 -9.76 -3.96 -11.70
CA ALA A 67 -10.00 -2.53 -11.51
C ALA A 67 -11.27 -2.21 -10.68
N LYS A 68 -12.22 -3.14 -10.56
CA LYS A 68 -13.34 -3.01 -9.61
C LYS A 68 -12.88 -3.42 -8.21
N THR A 69 -12.14 -4.52 -8.11
CA THR A 69 -11.61 -5.04 -6.84
C THR A 69 -10.64 -4.06 -6.18
N LYS A 70 -9.70 -3.46 -6.95
CA LYS A 70 -8.77 -2.41 -6.45
C LYS A 70 -9.51 -1.28 -5.75
N ARG A 71 -10.62 -0.81 -6.36
CA ARG A 71 -11.41 0.30 -5.81
C ARG A 71 -12.10 -0.10 -4.52
N ARG A 72 -12.57 -1.35 -4.42
CA ARG A 72 -13.25 -1.83 -3.21
C ARG A 72 -12.29 -1.92 -2.02
N TRP A 73 -11.09 -2.46 -2.23
CA TRP A 73 -10.15 -2.83 -1.16
C TRP A 73 -9.03 -1.81 -0.93
N GLY A 74 -8.78 -0.96 -1.92
CA GLY A 74 -7.75 0.06 -1.85
C GLY A 74 -6.34 -0.52 -1.94
N ILE A 75 -6.10 -1.29 -2.99
CA ILE A 75 -4.82 -1.95 -3.29
C ILE A 75 -4.60 -1.86 -4.79
N SER A 76 -3.37 -1.65 -5.24
CA SER A 76 -3.05 -1.59 -6.68
C SER A 76 -3.37 -2.91 -7.38
N ILE A 77 -3.65 -2.89 -8.69
CA ILE A 77 -3.85 -4.09 -9.51
C ILE A 77 -2.59 -4.95 -9.47
N ALA A 78 -1.41 -4.35 -9.53
CA ALA A 78 -0.15 -5.08 -9.47
C ALA A 78 -0.02 -5.89 -8.17
N ALA A 79 -0.24 -5.23 -7.01
CA ALA A 79 -0.16 -5.88 -5.71
C ALA A 79 -1.29 -6.91 -5.51
N LEU A 80 -2.51 -6.57 -5.94
CA LEU A 80 -3.65 -7.49 -5.91
C LEU A 80 -3.41 -8.75 -6.74
N SER A 81 -2.86 -8.60 -7.96
CA SER A 81 -2.58 -9.75 -8.84
C SER A 81 -1.51 -10.66 -8.22
N LYS A 82 -0.46 -10.07 -7.62
CA LYS A 82 0.57 -10.83 -6.87
C LYS A 82 -0.07 -11.57 -5.71
N HIS A 83 -0.90 -10.90 -4.92
CA HIS A 83 -1.58 -11.47 -3.77
C HIS A 83 -2.50 -12.64 -4.14
N LEU A 84 -3.29 -12.50 -5.20
CA LEU A 84 -4.17 -13.56 -5.70
C LEU A 84 -3.40 -14.77 -6.23
N ARG A 85 -2.21 -14.56 -6.82
CA ARG A 85 -1.32 -15.66 -7.24
C ARG A 85 -0.76 -16.39 -6.02
N GLU A 86 -0.24 -15.65 -5.04
CA GLU A 86 0.39 -16.21 -3.83
C GLU A 86 -0.60 -16.98 -2.96
N THR A 87 -1.89 -16.67 -3.07
CA THR A 87 -2.99 -17.38 -2.39
C THR A 87 -3.71 -18.39 -3.28
N GLU A 88 -3.16 -18.68 -4.46
CA GLU A 88 -3.67 -19.69 -5.41
C GLU A 88 -5.10 -19.42 -5.93
N VAL A 89 -5.60 -18.18 -5.81
CA VAL A 89 -6.91 -17.78 -6.35
C VAL A 89 -6.86 -17.68 -7.88
N ILE A 90 -5.70 -17.30 -8.42
CA ILE A 90 -5.44 -17.27 -9.87
C ILE A 90 -4.20 -18.11 -10.18
N SER A 91 -4.13 -18.63 -11.40
CA SER A 91 -2.96 -19.40 -11.85
C SER A 91 -1.75 -18.51 -12.14
N ASP A 92 -0.55 -19.09 -12.15
CA ASP A 92 0.67 -18.41 -12.60
C ASP A 92 0.54 -17.87 -14.04
N HIS A 93 -0.19 -18.59 -14.89
CA HIS A 93 -0.46 -18.19 -16.27
C HIS A 93 -1.32 -16.92 -16.35
N ASP A 94 -2.39 -16.87 -15.55
CA ASP A 94 -3.28 -15.70 -15.46
C ASP A 94 -2.52 -14.50 -14.88
N TYR A 95 -1.74 -14.72 -13.82
CA TYR A 95 -0.87 -13.69 -13.25
C TYR A 95 0.12 -13.13 -14.28
N ALA A 96 0.83 -13.99 -15.02
CA ALA A 96 1.79 -13.55 -16.03
C ALA A 96 1.12 -12.73 -17.14
N SER A 97 -0.09 -13.14 -17.55
CA SER A 97 -0.89 -12.43 -18.55
C SER A 97 -1.32 -11.03 -18.06
N LEU A 98 -1.79 -10.94 -16.82
CA LEU A 98 -2.15 -9.67 -16.17
C LEU A 98 -0.94 -8.74 -16.01
N HIS A 99 0.18 -9.28 -15.53
CA HIS A 99 1.42 -8.54 -15.35
C HIS A 99 1.94 -7.97 -16.68
N ASN A 100 1.97 -8.80 -17.73
CA ASN A 100 2.33 -8.33 -19.07
C ASN A 100 1.38 -7.24 -19.56
N ALA A 101 0.07 -7.40 -19.35
CA ALA A 101 -0.91 -6.40 -19.74
C ALA A 101 -0.73 -5.05 -19.00
N LEU A 102 -0.32 -5.05 -17.72
CA LEU A 102 0.03 -3.82 -17.00
C LEU A 102 1.23 -3.09 -17.61
N HIS A 103 2.25 -3.83 -18.04
CA HIS A 103 3.47 -3.23 -18.58
C HIS A 103 3.41 -2.88 -20.08
N THR A 104 2.41 -3.40 -20.81
CA THR A 104 2.24 -3.13 -22.25
C THR A 104 1.12 -2.13 -22.55
N ARG A 105 0.08 -2.04 -21.70
CA ARG A 105 -1.00 -1.08 -21.90
C ARG A 105 -0.56 0.31 -21.48
N ILE A 106 -0.90 1.28 -22.33
CA ILE A 106 -0.67 2.71 -22.06
C ILE A 106 -1.90 3.30 -21.41
N ASN A 107 -1.68 4.08 -20.36
CA ASN A 107 -2.69 4.91 -19.73
C ASN A 107 -2.87 6.15 -20.62
N PRO A 108 -4.06 6.35 -21.22
CA PRO A 108 -4.29 7.46 -22.15
C PRO A 108 -4.22 8.83 -21.48
N GLU A 109 -4.45 8.92 -20.16
CA GLU A 109 -4.42 10.18 -19.42
C GLU A 109 -2.99 10.65 -19.13
N THR A 110 -2.04 9.71 -18.97
CA THR A 110 -0.67 10.03 -18.55
C THR A 110 0.38 9.74 -19.62
N GLY A 111 0.04 8.98 -20.66
CA GLY A 111 0.98 8.51 -21.69
C GLY A 111 1.99 7.47 -21.19
N SER A 112 1.87 7.02 -19.94
CA SER A 112 2.75 6.01 -19.31
C SER A 112 2.09 4.63 -19.28
N THR A 113 2.84 3.58 -18.94
CA THR A 113 2.27 2.24 -18.80
C THR A 113 1.33 2.16 -17.60
N TRP A 114 0.37 1.22 -17.62
CA TRP A 114 -0.51 0.97 -16.48
C TRP A 114 0.26 0.52 -15.24
N GLY A 115 1.42 -0.15 -15.42
CA GLY A 115 2.32 -0.49 -14.32
C GLY A 115 2.88 0.73 -13.59
N HIS A 116 2.96 1.90 -14.23
CA HIS A 116 3.35 3.16 -13.57
C HIS A 116 2.13 3.92 -13.05
N HIS A 117 1.15 4.16 -13.93
CA HIS A 117 -0.10 4.83 -13.58
C HIS A 117 -1.28 3.92 -13.93
N GLU A 118 -1.73 3.17 -12.94
CA GLU A 118 -2.87 2.29 -13.10
C GLU A 118 -4.17 3.08 -13.39
N PRO A 119 -5.19 2.43 -13.99
CA PRO A 119 -6.51 3.04 -14.11
C PRO A 119 -7.03 3.48 -12.73
N GLY A 120 -7.45 4.73 -12.62
CA GLY A 120 -7.97 5.30 -11.37
C GLY A 120 -6.92 5.64 -10.31
N TRP A 121 -5.64 5.79 -10.68
CA TRP A 121 -4.56 6.14 -9.75
C TRP A 121 -4.74 7.48 -9.02
N ARG A 122 -5.62 8.37 -9.52
CA ARG A 122 -6.03 9.64 -8.87
C ARG A 122 -7.50 9.67 -8.42
N ASP A 123 -8.20 8.53 -8.43
CA ASP A 123 -9.62 8.49 -8.07
C ASP A 123 -9.87 8.85 -6.60
N ARG A 124 -8.82 8.82 -5.76
CA ARG A 124 -8.85 9.17 -4.35
C ARG A 124 -7.65 10.01 -3.97
N GLU A 125 -7.80 10.78 -2.91
CA GLU A 125 -6.68 11.42 -2.26
C GLU A 125 -5.85 10.38 -1.46
N PRO A 126 -4.51 10.48 -1.47
CA PRO A 126 -3.67 9.66 -0.62
C PRO A 126 -4.04 9.80 0.87
N GLU A 127 -4.06 8.66 1.57
CA GLU A 127 -4.39 8.62 2.99
C GLU A 127 -3.36 9.36 3.84
N ARG A 128 -3.83 10.02 4.90
CA ARG A 128 -3.00 10.73 5.89
C ARG A 128 -3.40 10.29 7.29
N PRO A 129 -2.99 9.09 7.73
CA PRO A 129 -3.45 8.52 9.00
C PRO A 129 -2.89 9.30 10.19
N ARG A 130 -3.69 10.24 10.70
CA ARG A 130 -3.32 11.14 11.82
C ARG A 130 -3.02 10.38 13.11
N LEU A 131 -3.74 9.28 13.39
CA LEU A 131 -3.55 8.52 14.62
C LEU A 131 -2.21 7.78 14.65
N LEU A 132 -1.77 7.22 13.53
CA LEU A 132 -0.47 6.55 13.45
C LEU A 132 0.66 7.57 13.64
N ALA A 133 0.53 8.73 13.02
CA ALA A 133 1.49 9.81 13.17
C ALA A 133 1.53 10.35 14.62
N SER A 134 0.38 10.52 15.27
CA SER A 134 0.33 10.92 16.69
C SER A 134 0.92 9.87 17.63
N LEU A 135 0.70 8.58 17.36
CA LEU A 135 1.32 7.49 18.13
C LEU A 135 2.84 7.46 17.94
N ILE A 136 3.34 7.72 16.73
CA ILE A 136 4.78 7.85 16.47
C ILE A 136 5.33 9.06 17.23
N GLU A 137 4.69 10.23 17.17
CA GLU A 137 5.10 11.43 17.91
C GLU A 137 5.13 11.22 19.43
N GLU A 138 4.16 10.48 19.98
CA GLU A 138 4.09 10.18 21.41
C GLU A 138 5.16 9.18 21.83
N VAL A 139 5.40 8.14 21.03
CA VAL A 139 6.47 7.17 21.29
C VAL A 139 7.85 7.78 21.06
N SER A 140 7.98 8.75 20.14
CA SER A 140 9.21 9.53 19.91
C SER A 140 9.61 10.40 21.11
N GLN A 141 8.66 10.75 21.99
CA GLN A 141 8.91 11.48 23.24
C GLN A 141 9.31 10.55 24.40
N THR A 142 9.30 9.24 24.17
CA THR A 142 9.71 8.21 25.14
C THR A 142 11.03 7.60 24.68
N ASP A 143 11.89 7.10 25.57
CA ASP A 143 13.17 6.41 25.23
C ASP A 143 13.00 5.14 24.35
N ALA A 144 11.77 4.79 23.99
CA ALA A 144 11.41 3.75 23.02
C ALA A 144 11.46 4.21 21.55
N ALA A 145 11.65 5.52 21.32
CA ALA A 145 11.72 6.18 20.02
C ALA A 145 12.80 5.61 19.09
N ASP A 146 14.00 5.40 19.65
CA ASP A 146 15.19 5.03 18.90
C ASP A 146 15.06 3.65 18.24
N SER A 147 14.27 2.76 18.83
CA SER A 147 14.02 1.42 18.28
C SER A 147 12.96 1.40 17.16
N LEU A 148 12.10 2.40 17.07
CA LEU A 148 11.03 2.48 16.06
C LEU A 148 11.48 3.33 14.87
N ALA A 149 12.14 4.46 15.13
CA ALA A 149 12.63 5.36 14.09
C ALA A 149 13.75 4.73 13.23
N SER A 150 14.50 3.76 13.75
CA SER A 150 15.57 3.08 13.02
C SER A 150 15.09 2.16 11.89
N GLY A 151 13.81 1.78 11.87
CA GLY A 151 13.23 0.87 10.87
C GLY A 151 12.45 1.56 9.76
N TRP A 152 12.12 2.85 9.91
CA TRP A 152 11.20 3.55 9.01
C TRP A 152 11.94 4.43 8.00
N PRO A 153 11.54 4.44 6.71
CA PRO A 153 12.05 5.41 5.75
C PRO A 153 11.75 6.83 6.23
N SER A 154 12.79 7.66 6.34
CA SER A 154 12.68 9.05 6.83
C SER A 154 11.71 9.91 6.01
N GLU A 155 11.52 9.57 4.73
CA GLU A 155 10.56 10.22 3.84
C GLU A 155 9.10 9.96 4.24
N LEU A 156 8.78 8.73 4.68
CA LEU A 156 7.45 8.37 5.17
C LEU A 156 7.16 8.97 6.55
N LEU A 157 8.17 9.00 7.44
CA LEU A 157 8.06 9.70 8.73
C LEU A 157 7.80 11.20 8.52
N ALA A 158 8.50 11.82 7.58
CA ALA A 158 8.27 13.21 7.22
C ALA A 158 6.88 13.42 6.61
N GLU A 159 6.39 12.52 5.75
CA GLU A 159 5.06 12.64 5.14
C GLU A 159 3.93 12.44 6.17
N LEU A 160 4.10 11.52 7.12
CA LEU A 160 3.14 11.26 8.20
C LEU A 160 3.04 12.43 9.19
N THR A 161 4.18 13.04 9.55
CA THR A 161 4.24 14.14 10.54
C THR A 161 4.00 15.52 9.91
N SER A 162 4.41 15.76 8.66
CA SER A 162 4.28 17.09 8.02
C SER A 162 2.84 17.50 7.71
N GLY A 163 1.90 16.55 7.62
CA GLY A 163 0.50 16.81 7.30
C GLY A 163 -0.40 17.14 8.50
N GLN A 164 0.13 17.14 9.73
CA GLN A 164 -0.69 17.26 10.95
C GLN A 164 -0.93 18.71 11.41
N GLN A 165 -0.25 19.70 10.83
CA GLN A 165 -0.53 21.12 11.08
C GLN A 165 -1.53 21.70 10.07
N SER A 166 -2.81 21.34 10.20
CA SER A 166 -3.90 22.23 9.77
C SER A 166 -5.19 21.79 10.44
N LEU A 167 -5.42 22.35 11.62
CA LEU A 167 -6.69 22.86 12.16
C LEU A 167 -6.43 23.38 13.58
N GLY A 168 -5.46 24.30 13.71
CA GLY A 168 -5.37 25.20 14.85
C GLY A 168 -6.40 26.31 14.62
N GLY A 169 -7.44 26.34 15.43
CA GLY A 169 -8.60 27.23 15.28
C GLY A 169 -8.22 28.70 15.12
N GLN A 170 -8.75 29.32 14.07
CA GLN A 170 -8.94 30.76 14.04
C GLN A 170 -10.31 31.02 14.68
N ALA A 171 -10.32 31.41 15.95
CA ALA A 171 -11.53 31.91 16.60
C ALA A 171 -11.94 33.24 15.94
N PRO A 172 -13.22 33.46 15.61
CA PRO A 172 -13.68 34.78 15.20
C PRO A 172 -13.68 35.71 16.41
N GLY A 173 -13.00 36.86 16.28
CA GLY A 173 -13.10 37.99 17.20
C GLY A 173 -14.33 38.84 16.94
#